data_AF-A0A5S3WJ72-F1
#
_entry.id   AF-A0A5S3WJ72-F1
#
_cell.length_a   1.000
_cell.length_b   1.000
_cell.length_c   1.000
_cell.angle_alpha   90.00
_cell.angle_beta   90.00
_cell.angle_gamma   90.00
#
_symmetry.space_group_name_H-M   'P 1'
#
loop_
_entity.id
_entity.type
_entity.pdbx_description
1 polymer ?
#
loop_
_entity_poly.entity_id
_entity_poly.type
_entity_poly.pdbx_seq_one_letter_code
_entity_poly.pdbx_strand_id
1 'polypeptide(L)'
;MTKTRNPEVTRKKLLDALQRLVEQKPERLSGKYKVNVKSVQEEAGLSLGSAYRYPDVMDAIEEQKLAIAKRDIRKRSVKSDLERLREEKAKEKALKEKYRLELEEANKKLDRLYAEQTMQLTAMMSLLDVEDRIKLLQDSKPKVIRIK
;
A
#
# COMPACT_ATOMS: atom_id res chain seq x y z
N MET A 1 37.90 -14.77 -49.76
CA MET A 1 38.14 -15.71 -48.64
C MET A 1 36.91 -15.74 -47.74
N THR A 2 36.06 -16.75 -47.87
CA THR A 2 34.91 -16.98 -46.98
C THR A 2 35.44 -17.47 -45.62
N LYS A 3 35.46 -16.59 -44.62
CA LYS A 3 35.75 -16.99 -43.23
C LYS A 3 34.68 -18.00 -42.79
N THR A 4 35.03 -19.28 -42.75
CA THR A 4 34.21 -20.31 -42.10
C THR A 4 34.09 -19.96 -40.61
N ARG A 5 32.95 -19.40 -40.21
CA ARG A 5 32.67 -19.16 -38.79
C ARG A 5 32.49 -20.50 -38.11
N ASN A 6 33.31 -20.76 -37.09
CA ASN A 6 33.15 -21.95 -36.26
C ASN A 6 31.84 -21.81 -35.43
N PRO A 7 30.86 -22.72 -35.61
CA PRO A 7 29.54 -22.57 -34.98
C PRO A 7 29.61 -22.58 -33.45
N GLU A 8 30.48 -23.40 -32.87
CA GLU A 8 30.62 -23.49 -31.41
C GLU A 8 31.15 -22.19 -30.78
N VAL A 9 32.09 -21.53 -31.45
CA VAL A 9 32.64 -20.25 -30.99
C VAL A 9 31.57 -19.17 -31.02
N THR A 10 30.68 -19.23 -32.03
CA THR A 10 29.57 -18.27 -32.18
C THR A 10 28.54 -18.47 -31.07
N ARG A 11 28.23 -19.73 -30.75
CA ARG A 11 27.34 -20.12 -29.64
C ARG A 11 27.87 -19.64 -28.28
N LYS A 12 29.16 -19.90 -27.99
CA LYS A 12 29.79 -19.45 -26.72
C LYS A 12 29.75 -17.93 -26.56
N LYS A 13 30.00 -17.17 -27.63
CA LYS A 13 29.92 -15.70 -27.60
C LYS A 13 28.53 -15.18 -27.26
N LEU A 14 27.47 -15.85 -27.73
CA LEU A 14 26.10 -15.46 -27.40
C LEU A 14 25.75 -15.74 -25.93
N LEU A 15 26.19 -16.88 -25.39
CA LEU A 15 25.99 -17.20 -23.97
C LEU A 15 26.74 -16.25 -23.04
N ASP A 16 28.00 -15.93 -23.39
CA ASP A 16 28.81 -14.98 -22.62
C ASP A 16 28.24 -13.55 -22.69
N ALA A 17 27.73 -13.14 -23.85
CA ALA A 17 26.99 -11.88 -23.99
C ALA A 17 25.71 -11.86 -23.15
N LEU A 18 24.95 -12.96 -23.10
CA LEU A 18 23.77 -13.08 -22.23
C LEU A 18 24.15 -12.94 -20.76
N GLN A 19 25.22 -13.59 -20.32
CA GLN A 19 25.68 -13.52 -18.93
C GLN A 19 26.08 -12.08 -18.55
N ARG A 20 26.83 -11.38 -19.41
CA ARG A 20 27.19 -9.97 -19.20
C ARG A 20 25.98 -9.04 -19.10
N LEU A 21 24.94 -9.29 -19.89
CA LEU A 21 23.68 -8.53 -19.80
C LEU A 21 22.92 -8.82 -18.50
N VAL A 22 22.97 -10.04 -17.97
CA VAL A 22 22.35 -10.40 -16.69
C VAL A 22 23.12 -9.78 -15.51
N GLU A 23 24.45 -9.74 -15.58
CA GLU A 23 25.34 -9.10 -14.59
C GLU A 23 25.35 -7.57 -14.67
N GLN A 24 24.59 -7.01 -15.61
CA GLN A 24 24.49 -5.58 -15.91
C GLN A 24 25.79 -4.88 -16.35
N LYS A 25 26.74 -5.63 -16.91
CA LYS A 25 28.03 -5.12 -17.39
C LYS A 25 28.20 -5.37 -18.91
N PRO A 26 27.40 -4.72 -19.77
CA PRO A 26 27.62 -4.78 -21.20
C PRO A 26 28.93 -4.08 -21.56
N GLU A 27 29.65 -4.67 -22.50
CA GLU A 27 30.87 -4.13 -23.09
C GLU A 27 30.53 -3.28 -24.33
N ARG A 28 29.49 -3.65 -25.08
CA ARG A 28 29.13 -3.01 -26.36
C ARG A 28 27.87 -2.15 -26.29
N LEU A 29 26.87 -2.56 -25.52
CA LEU A 29 25.66 -1.74 -25.35
C LEU A 29 25.92 -0.61 -24.34
N SER A 30 25.82 0.63 -24.79
CA SER A 30 25.76 1.81 -23.92
C SER A 30 24.30 2.25 -23.70
N GLY A 31 23.89 2.43 -22.44
CA GLY A 31 22.57 2.97 -22.08
C GLY A 31 21.61 1.98 -21.43
N LYS A 32 20.30 2.28 -21.48
CA LYS A 32 19.24 1.42 -20.93
C LYS A 32 18.93 0.27 -21.91
N TYR A 33 19.38 -0.94 -21.60
CA TYR A 33 19.08 -2.14 -22.37
C TYR A 33 18.09 -3.05 -21.64
N LYS A 34 17.46 -3.94 -22.41
CA LYS A 34 16.61 -5.03 -21.90
C LYS A 34 17.19 -6.34 -22.38
N VAL A 35 17.07 -7.40 -21.57
CA VAL A 35 17.47 -8.75 -21.99
C VAL A 35 16.51 -9.23 -23.09
N ASN A 36 17.04 -9.28 -24.31
CA ASN A 36 16.34 -9.53 -25.57
C ASN A 36 17.34 -10.19 -26.53
N VAL A 37 16.87 -11.09 -27.39
CA VAL A 37 17.61 -11.68 -28.52
C VAL A 37 18.41 -10.62 -29.31
N LYS A 38 17.80 -9.47 -29.65
CA LYS A 38 18.47 -8.37 -30.33
C LYS A 38 19.65 -7.81 -29.52
N SER A 39 19.42 -7.51 -28.24
CA SER A 39 20.45 -6.94 -27.37
C SER A 39 21.59 -7.94 -27.10
N VAL A 40 21.29 -9.23 -27.00
CA VAL A 40 22.30 -10.29 -26.87
C VAL A 40 23.14 -10.41 -28.15
N GLN A 41 22.51 -10.29 -29.33
CA GLN A 41 23.21 -10.32 -30.63
C GLN A 41 24.12 -9.09 -30.81
N GLU A 42 23.63 -7.91 -30.47
CA GLU A 42 24.41 -6.66 -30.50
C GLU A 42 25.59 -6.71 -29.52
N GLU A 43 25.37 -7.23 -28.31
CA GLU A 43 26.42 -7.40 -27.29
C GLU A 43 27.48 -8.42 -27.71
N ALA A 44 27.06 -9.51 -28.37
CA ALA A 44 27.96 -10.50 -28.94
C ALA A 44 28.73 -9.98 -30.18
N GLY A 45 28.37 -8.81 -30.71
CA GLY A 45 28.93 -8.26 -31.95
C GLY A 45 28.60 -9.11 -33.18
N LEU A 46 27.45 -9.79 -33.17
CA LEU A 46 26.98 -10.67 -34.24
C LEU A 46 25.88 -9.99 -35.06
N SER A 47 25.65 -10.51 -36.27
CA SER A 47 24.56 -9.99 -37.12
C SER A 47 23.21 -10.35 -36.53
N LEU A 48 22.23 -9.46 -36.74
CA LEU A 48 20.82 -9.69 -36.50
C LEU A 48 20.41 -10.95 -37.26
N GLY A 49 20.11 -12.02 -36.54
CA GLY A 49 19.80 -13.33 -37.13
C GLY A 49 20.73 -14.48 -36.70
N SER A 50 21.88 -14.17 -36.11
CA SER A 50 22.87 -15.21 -35.74
C SER A 50 22.40 -16.13 -34.61
N ALA A 51 21.53 -15.64 -33.72
CA ALA A 51 21.08 -16.42 -32.56
C ALA A 51 20.01 -17.47 -32.91
N TYR A 52 19.18 -17.24 -33.93
CA TYR A 52 18.12 -18.19 -34.32
C TYR A 52 18.65 -19.54 -34.80
N ARG A 53 19.95 -19.62 -35.10
CA ARG A 53 20.61 -20.86 -35.50
C ARG A 53 20.91 -21.79 -34.32
N TYR A 54 20.74 -21.31 -33.08
CA TYR A 54 21.05 -22.00 -31.83
C TYR A 54 19.84 -21.96 -30.89
N PRO A 55 18.97 -23.00 -30.91
CA PRO A 55 17.76 -23.04 -30.09
C PRO A 55 18.03 -22.94 -28.59
N ASP A 56 19.11 -23.57 -28.14
CA ASP A 56 19.53 -23.57 -26.73
C ASP A 56 19.85 -22.16 -26.18
N VAL A 57 20.38 -21.29 -27.05
CA VAL A 57 20.64 -19.89 -26.69
C VAL A 57 19.32 -19.13 -26.57
N MET A 58 18.34 -19.43 -27.43
CA MET A 58 17.03 -18.81 -27.38
C MET A 58 16.30 -19.19 -26.09
N ASP A 59 16.31 -20.47 -25.72
CA ASP A 59 15.73 -20.97 -24.47
C ASP A 59 16.36 -20.27 -23.25
N ALA A 60 17.69 -20.17 -23.22
CA ALA A 60 18.41 -19.48 -22.14
C ALA A 60 18.03 -17.98 -22.03
N ILE A 61 17.84 -17.29 -23.15
CA ILE A 61 17.41 -15.88 -23.17
C ILE A 61 15.99 -15.74 -22.60
N GLU A 62 15.09 -16.65 -22.96
CA GLU A 62 13.71 -16.64 -22.48
C GLU A 62 13.61 -16.94 -20.99
N GLU A 63 14.35 -17.95 -20.51
CA GLU A 63 14.44 -18.27 -19.08
C GLU A 63 14.92 -17.08 -18.26
N GLN A 64 15.99 -16.40 -18.71
CA GLN A 64 16.52 -15.23 -18.01
C GLN A 64 15.55 -14.06 -18.04
N LYS A 65 14.87 -13.84 -19.17
CA LYS A 65 13.83 -12.80 -19.29
C LYS A 65 12.69 -13.04 -18.28
N LEU A 66 12.24 -14.29 -18.14
CA LEU A 66 11.22 -14.68 -17.16
C LEU A 66 11.72 -14.54 -15.72
N ALA A 67 12.97 -14.91 -15.44
CA ALA A 67 13.57 -14.79 -14.12
C ALA A 67 13.66 -13.33 -13.66
N ILE A 68 14.08 -12.42 -14.55
CA ILE A 68 14.14 -10.98 -14.29
C ILE A 68 12.74 -10.41 -14.05
N ALA A 69 11.76 -10.75 -14.90
CA ALA A 69 10.39 -10.31 -14.72
C ALA A 69 9.80 -10.73 -13.36
N LYS A 70 10.04 -11.99 -12.94
CA LYS A 70 9.60 -12.50 -11.63
C LYS A 70 10.29 -11.81 -10.45
N ARG A 71 11.54 -11.34 -10.60
CA ARG A 71 12.26 -10.58 -9.56
C ARG A 71 11.73 -9.16 -9.44
N ASP A 72 11.48 -8.49 -10.56
CA ASP A 72 10.99 -7.12 -10.58
C ASP A 72 9.57 -6.98 -10.05
N ILE A 73 8.69 -7.94 -10.33
CA ILE A 73 7.32 -7.98 -9.79
C ILE A 73 7.37 -8.09 -8.27
N ARG A 74 8.19 -9.00 -7.73
CA ARG A 74 8.34 -9.18 -6.27
C ARG A 74 8.92 -7.96 -5.55
N LYS A 75 9.85 -7.23 -6.19
CA LYS A 75 10.42 -6.01 -5.60
C LYS A 75 9.46 -4.83 -5.60
N ARG A 76 8.61 -4.69 -6.63
CA ARG A 76 7.65 -3.59 -6.73
C ARG A 76 6.47 -3.75 -5.78
N SER A 77 5.90 -4.96 -5.65
CA SER A 77 4.73 -5.16 -4.79
C SER A 77 5.01 -4.94 -3.31
N VAL A 78 6.10 -5.54 -2.79
CA VAL A 78 6.35 -5.54 -1.34
C VAL A 78 6.66 -4.15 -0.80
N LYS A 79 7.42 -3.33 -1.54
CA LYS A 79 7.73 -1.96 -1.09
C LYS A 79 6.53 -1.02 -1.20
N SER A 80 5.75 -1.09 -2.29
CA SER A 80 4.60 -0.18 -2.43
C SER A 80 3.48 -0.52 -1.45
N ASP A 81 3.24 -1.80 -1.18
CA ASP A 81 2.15 -2.21 -0.31
C ASP A 81 2.44 -1.86 1.16
N LEU A 82 3.69 -2.01 1.61
CA LEU A 82 4.13 -1.62 2.95
C LEU A 82 4.06 -0.11 3.18
N GLU A 83 4.46 0.70 2.19
CA GLU A 83 4.35 2.16 2.27
C GLU A 83 2.87 2.60 2.30
N ARG A 84 2.04 2.01 1.44
CA ARG A 84 0.60 2.29 1.42
C ARG A 84 -0.07 1.94 2.75
N LEU A 85 0.23 0.77 3.31
CA LEU A 85 -0.27 0.34 4.64
C LEU A 85 0.17 1.28 5.76
N ARG A 86 1.39 1.80 5.71
CA ARG A 86 1.87 2.78 6.70
C ARG A 86 1.12 4.10 6.60
N GLU A 87 0.86 4.59 5.40
CA GLU A 87 0.08 5.81 5.18
C GLU A 87 -1.38 5.64 5.61
N GLU A 88 -2.02 4.53 5.27
CA GLU A 88 -3.39 4.21 5.69
C GLU A 88 -3.49 4.17 7.22
N LYS A 89 -2.54 3.49 7.89
CA LYS A 89 -2.48 3.44 9.35
C LYS A 89 -2.29 4.82 9.98
N ALA A 90 -1.46 5.68 9.40
CA ALA A 90 -1.26 7.03 9.91
C ALA A 90 -2.53 7.89 9.78
N LYS A 91 -3.22 7.79 8.64
CA LYS A 91 -4.51 8.48 8.39
C LYS A 91 -5.57 8.04 9.39
N GLU A 92 -5.71 6.74 9.62
CA GLU A 92 -6.71 6.20 10.54
C GLU A 92 -6.44 6.64 11.99
N LYS A 93 -5.17 6.67 12.42
CA LYS A 93 -4.79 7.19 13.75
C LYS A 93 -5.16 8.66 13.91
N ALA A 94 -4.78 9.50 12.95
CA ALA A 94 -5.08 10.93 12.99
C ALA A 94 -6.59 11.18 13.02
N LEU A 95 -7.37 10.39 12.28
CA LEU A 95 -8.82 10.49 12.27
C LEU A 95 -9.43 10.10 13.63
N LYS A 96 -8.96 8.99 14.22
CA LYS A 96 -9.39 8.55 15.56
C LYS A 96 -9.08 9.58 16.64
N GLU A 97 -7.92 10.21 16.60
CA GLU A 97 -7.55 11.26 17.55
C GLU A 97 -8.47 12.49 17.42
N LYS A 98 -8.75 12.94 16.20
CA LYS A 98 -9.70 14.05 15.97
C LYS A 98 -11.08 13.76 16.56
N TYR A 99 -11.67 12.60 16.24
CA TYR A 99 -12.99 12.25 16.75
C TYR A 99 -13.01 12.06 18.27
N ARG A 100 -11.92 11.57 18.88
CA ARG A 100 -11.81 11.49 20.34
C ARG A 100 -11.83 12.87 20.98
N LEU A 101 -11.09 13.83 20.42
CA LEU A 101 -11.08 15.22 20.91
C LEU A 101 -12.46 15.87 20.76
N GLU A 102 -13.10 15.72 19.59
CA GLU A 102 -14.45 16.24 19.35
C GLU A 102 -15.48 15.64 20.32
N LEU A 103 -15.39 14.34 20.61
CA LEU A 103 -16.24 13.66 21.58
C LEU A 103 -16.02 14.21 23.01
N GLU A 104 -14.76 14.37 23.42
CA GLU A 104 -14.45 14.94 24.73
C GLU A 104 -14.97 16.38 24.87
N GLU A 105 -14.85 17.19 23.81
CA GLU A 105 -15.40 18.55 23.79
C GLU A 105 -16.93 18.56 23.86
N ALA A 106 -17.59 17.67 23.12
CA ALA A 106 -19.04 17.53 23.15
C ALA A 106 -19.54 17.10 24.53
N ASN A 107 -18.88 16.11 25.15
CA ASN A 107 -19.21 15.66 26.50
C ASN A 107 -19.01 16.78 27.53
N LYS A 108 -17.89 17.51 27.47
CA LYS A 108 -17.65 18.67 28.35
C LYS A 108 -18.73 19.75 28.19
N LYS A 109 -19.22 19.99 26.98
CA LYS A 109 -20.33 20.94 26.73
C LYS A 109 -21.63 20.41 27.32
N LEU A 110 -21.94 19.13 27.12
CA LEU A 110 -23.12 18.51 27.72
C LEU A 110 -23.09 18.58 29.24
N ASP A 111 -21.97 18.24 29.87
CA ASP A 111 -21.82 18.28 31.33
C ASP A 111 -22.08 19.69 31.88
N ARG A 112 -21.57 20.73 31.20
CA ARG A 112 -21.83 22.13 31.57
C ARG A 112 -23.32 22.48 31.46
N LEU A 113 -23.97 22.10 30.36
CA LEU A 113 -25.39 22.36 30.14
C LEU A 113 -26.26 21.63 31.19
N TYR A 114 -25.92 20.38 31.52
CA TYR A 114 -26.61 19.64 32.58
C TYR A 114 -26.41 20.28 33.96
N ALA A 115 -25.20 20.75 34.26
CA ALA A 115 -24.94 21.46 35.51
C ALA A 115 -25.75 22.76 35.59
N GLU A 116 -25.73 23.59 34.53
CA GLU A 116 -26.52 24.82 34.44
C GLU A 116 -28.02 24.55 34.58
N GLN A 117 -28.55 23.56 33.84
CA GLN A 117 -29.94 23.15 33.94
C GLN A 117 -30.30 22.71 35.36
N THR A 118 -29.45 21.90 35.99
CA THR A 118 -29.68 21.42 37.36
C THR A 118 -29.69 22.58 38.35
N MET A 119 -28.77 23.54 38.20
CA MET A 119 -28.73 24.75 39.04
C MET A 119 -29.99 25.60 38.87
N GLN A 120 -30.43 25.83 37.62
CA GLN A 120 -31.66 26.56 37.33
C GLN A 120 -32.90 25.88 37.91
N LEU A 121 -33.02 24.56 37.73
CA LEU A 121 -34.12 23.77 38.28
C LEU A 121 -34.12 23.81 39.81
N THR A 122 -32.95 23.72 40.43
CA THR A 122 -32.81 23.79 41.90
C THR A 122 -33.20 25.18 42.42
N ALA A 123 -32.77 26.24 41.75
CA ALA A 123 -33.14 27.61 42.09
C ALA A 123 -34.65 27.83 41.95
N MET A 124 -35.25 27.40 40.83
CA MET A 124 -36.71 27.46 40.63
C MET A 124 -37.44 26.68 41.72
N MET A 125 -37.03 25.44 41.99
CA MET A 125 -37.61 24.62 43.07
C MET A 125 -37.50 25.31 44.42
N SER A 126 -36.40 26.02 44.70
CA SER A 126 -36.21 26.77 45.94
C SER A 126 -37.15 27.97 46.12
N LEU A 127 -37.70 28.51 45.03
CA LEU A 127 -38.67 29.61 45.04
C LEU A 127 -40.13 29.14 45.18
N LEU A 128 -40.43 27.87 44.89
CA LEU A 128 -41.77 27.30 45.06
C LEU A 128 -42.09 27.09 46.55
N ASP A 129 -43.36 27.28 46.91
CA ASP A 129 -43.86 26.95 48.25
C ASP A 129 -43.83 25.44 48.51
N VAL A 130 -43.72 25.08 49.79
CA VAL A 130 -43.53 23.68 50.22
C VAL A 130 -44.69 22.78 49.74
N GLU A 131 -45.92 23.29 49.71
CA GLU A 131 -47.10 22.56 49.23
C GLU A 131 -47.03 22.25 47.73
N ASP A 132 -46.56 23.19 46.92
CA ASP A 132 -46.43 23.01 45.48
C ASP A 132 -45.29 22.05 45.12
N ARG A 133 -44.20 22.05 45.90
CA ARG A 133 -43.14 21.03 45.78
C ARG A 133 -43.67 19.63 46.05
N ILE A 134 -44.49 19.47 47.10
CA ILE A 134 -45.07 18.17 47.47
C ILE A 134 -46.00 17.66 46.37
N LYS A 135 -46.83 18.52 45.77
CA LYS A 135 -47.70 18.15 44.63
C LYS A 135 -46.89 17.68 43.41
N LEU A 136 -45.86 18.44 43.01
CA LEU A 136 -45.00 18.08 41.87
C LEU A 136 -44.26 16.74 42.08
N LEU A 137 -43.84 16.45 43.31
CA LEU A 137 -43.19 15.17 43.64
C LEU A 137 -44.18 14.00 43.67
N GLN A 138 -45.46 14.23 43.95
CA GLN A 138 -46.51 13.22 43.90
C GLN A 138 -46.91 12.87 42.46
N ASP A 139 -46.99 13.86 41.58
CA ASP A 139 -47.38 13.69 40.17
C ASP A 139 -46.27 13.08 39.30
N SER A 140 -45.00 13.20 39.71
CA SER A 140 -43.85 12.72 38.94
C SER A 140 -43.49 11.23 39.10
N LYS A 141 -44.25 10.46 39.91
CA LYS A 141 -43.99 9.02 40.05
C LYS A 141 -44.15 8.33 38.69
N PRO A 142 -43.11 7.62 38.18
CA PRO A 142 -43.19 7.01 36.86
C PRO A 142 -44.27 5.94 36.84
N LYS A 143 -45.14 5.97 35.82
CA LYS A 143 -46.11 4.92 35.56
C LYS A 143 -45.33 3.66 35.16
N VAL A 144 -45.09 2.76 36.12
CA VAL A 144 -44.38 1.50 35.88
C VAL A 144 -45.28 0.61 35.02
N ILE A 145 -45.07 0.63 33.70
CA ILE A 145 -45.74 -0.26 32.78
C ILE A 145 -44.99 -1.60 32.81
N ARG A 146 -45.58 -2.60 33.46
CA ARG A 146 -45.07 -3.97 33.44
C ARG A 146 -45.52 -4.64 32.14
N ILE A 147 -44.59 -4.80 31.20
CA ILE A 147 -44.83 -5.50 29.93
C ILE A 147 -44.94 -7.01 30.26
N LYS A 148 -46.04 -7.65 29.81
CA LYS A 148 -46.25 -9.10 29.91
C LYS A 148 -45.56 -9.84 28.78
#